data_AF-A0A7W1EUQ3-F1
#
_entry.id   AF-A0A7W1EUQ3-F1
#
_cell.length_a   1.000
_cell.length_b   1.000
_cell.length_c   1.000
_cell.angle_alpha   90.00
_cell.angle_beta   90.00
_cell.angle_gamma   90.00
#
_symmetry.space_group_name_H-M   'P 1'
#
loop_
_entity.id
_entity.type
_entity.pdbx_description
1 polymer ?
#
loop_
_entity_poly.entity_id
_entity_poly.type
_entity_poly.pdbx_seq_one_letter_code
_entity_poly.pdbx_strand_id
1 'polypeptide(L)'
;MIVVKLIGGLGNQLFQYAAGKALATYHKTELIVDTSHLKLISNGAYTQRKFELEKFNINVSIANEDVLKIFNIDQNKFIRRLKKISPALFKKMIFNEHHFNFHSEFLKLPKNTYLNGYWQSEKYFNSFREKLLAEITLREALSANAAVLDKKINELNSVSLHVRRGDFVSLKSANHFHGYLEVDYYKAAIEQIKNKETDPFFFIFSDDMDWCKKNLDFIDKKEFIEGKEKGISTQEELILMSHCKHNIIANSSFSWWGAWLNQYQMKTVIAPKNWFVDKKINTNDLIPNNWIKI
;
A
#
# COMPACT_ATOMS: atom_id res chain seq x y z
N MET A 1 4.47 23.39 6.36
CA MET A 1 4.30 21.93 6.58
C MET A 1 3.37 21.32 5.55
N ILE A 2 3.45 20.01 5.33
CA ILE A 2 2.38 19.18 4.75
C ILE A 2 1.98 18.17 5.82
N VAL A 3 0.67 17.99 6.04
CA VAL A 3 0.13 16.96 6.94
C VAL A 3 -0.55 15.89 6.11
N VAL A 4 -0.34 14.61 6.41
CA VAL A 4 -1.08 13.51 5.77
C VAL A 4 -1.73 12.61 6.81
N LYS A 5 -3.02 12.32 6.59
CA LYS A 5 -3.77 11.39 7.42
C LYS A 5 -3.39 9.96 7.10
N LEU A 6 -3.07 9.17 8.12
CA LEU A 6 -2.85 7.73 7.98
C LEU A 6 -4.11 6.94 8.32
N ILE A 7 -4.58 6.13 7.38
CA ILE A 7 -5.74 5.24 7.53
C ILE A 7 -5.50 3.89 6.84
N GLY A 8 -5.98 2.80 7.45
CA GLY A 8 -5.82 1.44 6.93
C GLY A 8 -4.50 0.77 7.33
N GLY A 9 -4.25 -0.42 6.77
CA GLY A 9 -3.03 -1.19 7.03
C GLY A 9 -1.80 -0.66 6.27
N LEU A 10 -0.67 -1.32 6.47
CA LEU A 10 0.64 -0.93 5.95
C LEU A 10 0.64 -0.44 4.49
N GLY A 11 0.06 -1.18 3.55
CA GLY A 11 0.03 -0.77 2.13
C GLY A 11 -0.65 0.58 1.90
N ASN A 12 -1.71 0.90 2.65
CA ASN A 12 -2.37 2.20 2.56
C ASN A 12 -1.54 3.30 3.24
N GLN A 13 -0.91 2.99 4.37
CA GLN A 13 -0.02 3.92 5.05
C GLN A 13 1.16 4.32 4.17
N LEU A 14 1.70 3.39 3.37
CA LEU A 14 2.77 3.67 2.40
C LEU A 14 2.31 4.58 1.26
N PHE A 15 1.10 4.41 0.71
CA PHE A 15 0.55 5.35 -0.29
C PHE A 15 0.39 6.76 0.27
N GLN A 16 -0.19 6.87 1.46
CA GLN A 16 -0.35 8.15 2.16
C GLN A 16 0.99 8.81 2.45
N TYR A 17 1.93 8.04 2.98
CA TYR A 17 3.30 8.51 3.20
C TYR A 17 3.94 9.00 1.91
N ALA A 18 3.92 8.20 0.85
CA ALA A 18 4.57 8.52 -0.41
C ALA A 18 4.01 9.79 -1.07
N ALA A 19 2.68 9.94 -1.09
CA ALA A 19 2.02 11.14 -1.61
C ALA A 19 2.35 12.38 -0.77
N GLY A 20 2.27 12.27 0.56
CA GLY A 20 2.64 13.36 1.46
C GLY A 20 4.12 13.75 1.34
N LYS A 21 5.00 12.75 1.21
CA LYS A 21 6.45 12.93 1.06
C LYS A 21 6.81 13.59 -0.25
N ALA A 22 6.16 13.21 -1.34
CA ALA A 22 6.31 13.84 -2.64
C ALA A 22 5.95 15.33 -2.57
N LEU A 23 4.78 15.66 -2.03
CA LEU A 23 4.31 17.03 -1.91
C LEU A 23 5.21 17.87 -0.97
N ALA A 24 5.60 17.31 0.18
CA ALA A 24 6.50 17.97 1.13
C ALA A 24 7.87 18.24 0.52
N THR A 25 8.42 17.26 -0.21
CA THR A 25 9.71 17.40 -0.92
C THR A 25 9.61 18.46 -2.01
N TYR A 26 8.55 18.45 -2.82
CA TYR A 26 8.29 19.45 -3.87
C TYR A 26 8.28 20.88 -3.30
N HIS A 27 7.60 21.10 -2.17
CA HIS A 27 7.52 22.41 -1.53
C HIS A 27 8.70 22.77 -0.61
N LYS A 28 9.69 21.88 -0.46
CA LYS A 28 10.82 22.03 0.48
C LYS A 28 10.32 22.37 1.89
N THR A 29 9.38 21.58 2.39
CA THR A 29 8.80 21.73 3.74
C THR A 29 8.79 20.37 4.44
N GLU A 30 8.63 20.38 5.77
CA GLU A 30 8.44 19.15 6.55
C GLU A 30 7.15 18.40 6.18
N LEU A 31 7.20 17.08 6.34
CA LEU A 31 6.05 16.18 6.34
C LEU A 31 5.71 15.80 7.79
N ILE A 32 4.44 15.92 8.13
CA ILE A 32 3.87 15.48 9.41
C ILE A 32 2.80 14.42 9.13
N VAL A 33 2.78 13.33 9.90
CA VAL A 33 1.78 12.26 9.78
C VAL A 33 0.75 12.33 10.90
N ASP A 34 -0.53 12.33 10.54
CA ASP A 34 -1.64 12.24 11.49
C ASP A 34 -2.03 10.77 11.68
N THR A 35 -1.77 10.25 12.89
CA THR A 35 -2.07 8.86 13.29
C THR A 35 -3.36 8.72 14.09
N SER A 36 -4.10 9.81 14.32
CA SER A 36 -5.29 9.83 15.18
C SER A 36 -6.33 8.77 14.80
N HIS A 37 -6.55 8.57 13.50
CA HIS A 37 -7.53 7.60 12.99
C HIS A 37 -7.11 6.14 13.20
N LEU A 38 -5.80 5.85 13.25
CA LEU A 38 -5.32 4.49 13.54
C LEU A 38 -5.65 4.08 14.99
N LYS A 39 -5.69 5.06 15.90
CA LYS A 39 -5.97 4.84 17.33
C LYS A 39 -7.46 4.66 17.65
N LEU A 40 -8.36 4.85 16.68
CA LEU A 40 -9.80 4.70 16.90
C LEU A 40 -10.16 3.24 17.14
N ILE A 41 -10.92 2.98 18.21
CA ILE A 41 -11.49 1.68 18.49
C ILE A 41 -12.66 1.48 17.53
N SER A 42 -12.59 0.44 16.71
CA SER A 42 -13.53 0.20 15.62
C SER A 42 -14.80 -0.52 16.04
N ASN A 43 -14.90 -1.00 17.30
CA ASN A 43 -16.01 -1.81 17.82
C ASN A 43 -16.47 -2.92 16.84
N GLY A 44 -15.55 -3.51 16.09
CA GLY A 44 -15.83 -4.58 15.11
C GLY A 44 -16.29 -4.11 13.72
N ALA A 45 -16.43 -2.81 13.46
CA ALA A 45 -16.81 -2.30 12.13
C ALA A 45 -15.69 -2.42 11.08
N TYR A 46 -14.42 -2.44 11.54
CA TYR A 46 -13.23 -2.62 10.71
C TYR A 46 -12.05 -3.11 11.57
N THR A 47 -11.00 -3.66 10.95
CA THR A 47 -9.79 -4.09 11.69
C THR A 47 -9.07 -2.88 12.29
N GLN A 48 -8.85 -2.86 13.60
CA GLN A 48 -8.04 -1.82 14.26
C GLN A 48 -6.60 -1.87 13.72
N ARG A 49 -6.02 -0.72 13.39
CA ARG A 49 -4.68 -0.62 12.78
C ARG A 49 -3.73 0.13 13.70
N LYS A 50 -2.45 -0.20 13.61
CA LYS A 50 -1.37 0.52 14.32
C LYS A 50 -0.55 1.32 13.32
N PHE A 51 0.32 2.19 13.81
CA PHE A 51 1.32 2.82 12.95
C PHE A 51 2.36 1.76 12.54
N GLU A 52 2.49 1.48 11.25
CA GLU A 52 3.31 0.36 10.75
C GLU A 52 4.57 0.81 10.01
N LEU A 53 4.79 2.12 9.87
CA LEU A 53 5.93 2.67 9.13
C LEU A 53 7.23 2.76 9.96
N GLU A 54 7.14 2.52 11.27
CA GLU A 54 8.26 2.68 12.23
C GLU A 54 9.47 1.77 11.95
N LYS A 55 9.25 0.62 11.30
CA LYS A 55 10.31 -0.33 10.95
C LYS A 55 11.12 0.07 9.71
N PHE A 56 10.67 1.05 8.94
CA PHE A 56 11.41 1.52 7.76
C PHE A 56 12.31 2.72 8.09
N ASN A 57 13.31 3.00 7.25
CA ASN A 57 14.16 4.20 7.28
C ASN A 57 13.39 5.49 6.89
N ILE A 58 12.13 5.56 7.30
CA ILE A 58 11.24 6.71 7.17
C ILE A 58 11.42 7.58 8.42
N ASN A 59 11.74 8.85 8.20
CA ASN A 59 11.77 9.87 9.24
C ASN A 59 10.60 10.84 9.06
N VAL A 60 9.64 10.79 9.98
CA VAL A 60 8.45 11.66 9.99
C VAL A 60 8.09 12.07 11.40
N SER A 61 7.62 13.31 11.54
CA SER A 61 7.02 13.80 12.78
C SER A 61 5.55 13.39 12.86
N ILE A 62 5.10 12.99 14.06
CA ILE A 62 3.69 12.68 14.30
C ILE A 62 2.97 13.98 14.69
N ALA A 63 1.79 14.24 14.11
CA ALA A 63 0.98 15.41 14.44
C ALA A 63 0.54 15.37 15.91
N ASN A 64 0.79 16.47 16.63
CA ASN A 64 0.19 16.70 17.94
C ASN A 64 -1.17 17.42 17.79
N GLU A 65 -1.88 17.61 18.89
CA GLU A 65 -3.19 18.27 18.88
C GLU A 65 -3.14 19.69 18.31
N ASP A 66 -2.07 20.43 18.58
CA ASP A 66 -1.95 21.83 18.14
C ASP A 66 -1.80 21.93 16.61
N VAL A 67 -1.02 21.02 16.01
CA VAL A 67 -0.96 20.88 14.55
C VAL A 67 -2.33 20.53 14.00
N LEU A 68 -3.08 19.61 14.62
CA LEU A 68 -4.41 19.22 14.12
C LEU A 68 -5.45 20.35 14.27
N LYS A 69 -5.36 21.17 15.33
CA LYS A 69 -6.23 22.35 15.55
C LYS A 69 -6.07 23.40 14.44
N ILE A 70 -4.87 23.54 13.85
CA ILE A 70 -4.62 24.43 12.70
C ILE A 70 -5.51 24.04 11.51
N PHE A 71 -5.64 22.74 11.24
CA PHE A 71 -6.47 22.22 10.14
C PHE A 71 -7.94 22.09 10.52
N ASN A 72 -8.23 22.21 11.82
CA ASN A 72 -9.54 22.36 12.39
C ASN A 72 -10.48 21.24 11.94
N ILE A 73 -10.06 20.03 12.33
CA ILE A 73 -10.85 18.80 12.28
C ILE A 73 -11.94 18.92 13.37
N ASP A 74 -12.94 19.74 13.05
CA ASP A 74 -14.36 19.59 13.40
C ASP A 74 -14.85 19.72 14.85
N GLN A 75 -14.31 20.62 15.70
CA GLN A 75 -14.91 20.81 17.05
C GLN A 75 -15.30 22.24 17.46
N ASN A 76 -14.90 23.31 16.78
CA ASN A 76 -15.13 24.67 17.31
C ASN A 76 -16.17 25.49 16.52
N LYS A 77 -17.35 25.73 17.13
CA LYS A 77 -18.48 26.51 16.55
C LYS A 77 -18.05 27.91 16.09
N PHE A 78 -17.09 28.52 16.77
CA PHE A 78 -16.59 29.86 16.46
C PHE A 78 -15.84 29.91 15.13
N ILE A 79 -14.98 28.92 14.86
CA ILE A 79 -14.22 28.87 13.61
C ILE A 79 -15.14 28.52 12.43
N ARG A 80 -16.22 27.76 12.67
CA ARG A 80 -17.27 27.52 11.65
C ARG A 80 -17.96 28.83 11.23
N ARG A 81 -18.06 29.80 12.14
CA ARG A 81 -18.63 31.13 11.88
C ARG A 81 -17.63 32.06 11.18
N LEU A 82 -16.35 32.02 11.56
CA LEU A 82 -15.27 32.77 10.90
C LEU A 82 -14.97 32.27 9.48
N LYS A 83 -15.02 30.95 9.22
CA LYS A 83 -14.92 30.36 7.88
C LYS A 83 -15.99 30.89 6.91
N LYS A 84 -17.16 31.31 7.41
CA LYS A 84 -18.21 31.94 6.59
C LYS A 84 -17.92 33.40 6.24
N ILE A 85 -17.13 34.10 7.06
CA ILE A 85 -16.88 35.54 6.93
C ILE A 85 -15.67 35.81 6.01
N SER A 86 -14.62 35.00 6.11
CA SER A 86 -13.42 35.12 5.27
C SER A 86 -12.99 33.77 4.68
N PRO A 87 -13.76 33.20 3.74
CA PRO A 87 -13.50 31.89 3.16
C PRO A 87 -12.14 31.77 2.45
N ALA A 88 -11.60 32.90 1.96
CA ALA A 88 -10.32 32.98 1.26
C ALA A 88 -9.10 32.77 2.17
N LEU A 89 -9.17 33.19 3.44
CA LEU A 89 -8.11 33.00 4.45
C LEU A 89 -8.08 31.56 4.99
N PHE A 90 -9.22 30.87 4.94
CA PHE A 90 -9.37 29.45 5.33
C PHE A 90 -9.52 28.53 4.12
N LYS A 91 -9.18 29.01 2.92
CA LYS A 91 -9.43 28.33 1.65
C LYS A 91 -8.58 27.07 1.56
N LYS A 92 -9.22 25.94 1.88
CA LYS A 92 -8.77 24.55 1.64
C LYS A 92 -7.40 24.19 2.22
N MET A 93 -7.28 24.30 3.54
CA MET A 93 -6.21 23.63 4.26
C MET A 93 -6.38 22.10 4.29
N ILE A 94 -7.55 21.56 3.93
CA ILE A 94 -7.79 20.12 3.80
C ILE A 94 -8.09 19.81 2.33
N PHE A 95 -7.34 18.88 1.76
CA PHE A 95 -7.55 18.34 0.43
C PHE A 95 -8.01 16.89 0.56
N ASN A 96 -9.23 16.62 0.07
CA ASN A 96 -9.85 15.30 0.14
C ASN A 96 -9.65 14.57 -1.19
N GLU A 97 -9.26 13.30 -1.13
CA GLU A 97 -9.30 12.42 -2.30
C GLU A 97 -10.76 12.04 -2.58
N HIS A 98 -11.25 12.38 -3.77
CA HIS A 98 -12.63 12.10 -4.17
C HIS A 98 -12.76 10.80 -4.96
N HIS A 99 -11.68 10.32 -5.59
CA HIS A 99 -11.63 9.15 -6.46
C HIS A 99 -10.20 8.61 -6.55
N PHE A 100 -10.02 7.37 -7.02
CA PHE A 100 -8.70 6.75 -7.19
C PHE A 100 -7.87 7.33 -8.34
N ASN A 101 -8.47 8.15 -9.21
CA ASN A 101 -7.73 8.80 -10.29
C ASN A 101 -6.78 9.86 -9.77
N PHE A 102 -5.66 10.02 -10.47
CA PHE A 102 -4.66 11.02 -10.20
C PHE A 102 -5.22 12.43 -10.41
N HIS A 103 -5.07 13.27 -9.39
CA HIS A 103 -5.36 14.69 -9.50
C HIS A 103 -4.15 15.43 -10.09
N SER A 104 -4.23 15.84 -11.35
CA SER A 104 -3.10 16.46 -12.08
C SER A 104 -2.49 17.67 -11.40
N GLU A 105 -3.30 18.44 -10.67
CA GLU A 105 -2.85 19.65 -9.96
C GLU A 105 -2.36 19.36 -8.53
N PHE A 106 -2.13 18.09 -8.16
CA PHE A 106 -1.73 17.70 -6.80
C PHE A 106 -0.45 18.40 -6.33
N LEU A 107 0.58 18.51 -7.18
CA LEU A 107 1.80 19.24 -6.84
C LEU A 107 1.62 20.77 -6.78
N LYS A 108 0.48 21.30 -7.23
CA LYS A 108 0.13 22.72 -7.12
C LYS A 108 -0.66 23.05 -5.85
N LEU A 109 -0.98 22.04 -5.03
CA LEU A 109 -1.56 22.27 -3.71
C LEU A 109 -0.62 23.18 -2.90
N PRO A 110 -1.16 24.07 -2.06
CA PRO A 110 -0.32 25.01 -1.33
C PRO A 110 0.49 24.31 -0.22
N LYS A 111 1.52 25.00 0.27
CA LYS A 111 2.07 24.72 1.61
C LYS A 111 0.94 24.82 2.64
N ASN A 112 1.07 24.09 3.76
CA ASN A 112 0.04 23.99 4.79
C ASN A 112 -1.25 23.33 4.25
N THR A 113 -1.06 22.22 3.54
CA THR A 113 -2.14 21.31 3.12
C THR A 113 -2.16 20.09 4.02
N TYR A 114 -3.37 19.70 4.43
CA TYR A 114 -3.71 18.43 5.06
C TYR A 114 -4.33 17.52 4.02
N LEU A 115 -3.68 16.39 3.77
CA LEU A 115 -4.11 15.37 2.81
C LEU A 115 -5.00 14.34 3.52
N ASN A 116 -6.27 14.28 3.12
CA ASN A 116 -7.24 13.30 3.59
C ASN A 116 -7.64 12.35 2.44
N GLY A 117 -7.04 11.17 2.37
CA GLY A 117 -7.25 10.22 1.29
C GLY A 117 -6.38 8.97 1.42
N TYR A 118 -6.54 8.04 0.48
CA TYR A 118 -5.67 6.87 0.34
C TYR A 118 -4.52 7.11 -0.64
N TRP A 119 -4.70 7.95 -1.66
CA TRP A 119 -3.66 8.34 -2.64
C TRP A 119 -3.09 7.13 -3.42
N GLN A 120 -3.96 6.19 -3.79
CA GLN A 120 -3.56 4.91 -4.42
C GLN A 120 -3.24 5.06 -5.90
N SER A 121 -2.26 5.90 -6.23
CA SER A 121 -1.69 6.02 -7.57
C SER A 121 -0.23 6.41 -7.49
N GLU A 122 0.64 5.71 -8.23
CA GLU A 122 2.06 6.08 -8.29
C GLU A 122 2.28 7.48 -8.86
N LYS A 123 1.34 8.01 -9.65
CA LYS A 123 1.47 9.33 -10.28
C LYS A 123 1.63 10.46 -9.26
N TYR A 124 1.15 10.27 -8.03
CA TYR A 124 1.36 11.24 -6.95
C TYR A 124 2.81 11.36 -6.48
N PHE A 125 3.65 10.33 -6.70
CA PHE A 125 4.98 10.26 -6.10
C PHE A 125 6.07 9.64 -6.97
N ASN A 126 5.78 9.23 -8.20
CA ASN A 126 6.73 8.54 -9.08
C ASN A 126 7.96 9.40 -9.41
N SER A 127 7.81 10.73 -9.48
CA SER A 127 8.95 11.65 -9.65
C SER A 127 9.94 11.65 -8.49
N PHE A 128 9.57 11.04 -7.35
CA PHE A 128 10.40 10.91 -6.15
C PHE A 128 10.75 9.44 -5.84
N ARG A 129 10.64 8.55 -6.84
CA ARG A 129 10.82 7.11 -6.66
C ARG A 129 12.14 6.74 -5.99
N GLU A 130 13.27 7.27 -6.46
CA GLU A 130 14.59 6.96 -5.90
C GLU A 130 14.69 7.29 -4.40
N LYS A 131 14.11 8.42 -4.00
CA LYS A 131 14.07 8.81 -2.59
C LYS A 131 13.21 7.87 -1.76
N LEU A 132 12.06 7.46 -2.30
CA LEU A 132 11.17 6.52 -1.63
C LEU A 132 11.79 5.12 -1.52
N LEU A 133 12.51 4.66 -2.54
CA LEU A 133 13.24 3.40 -2.46
C LEU A 133 14.31 3.41 -1.37
N ALA A 134 15.03 4.52 -1.20
CA ALA A 134 16.02 4.65 -0.13
C ALA A 134 15.38 4.64 1.26
N GLU A 135 14.22 5.30 1.42
CA GLU A 135 13.53 5.44 2.72
C GLU A 135 12.71 4.20 3.09
N ILE A 136 12.11 3.51 2.12
CA ILE A 136 11.31 2.29 2.34
C ILE A 136 12.23 1.06 2.34
N THR A 137 13.21 1.10 3.24
CA THR A 137 14.12 0.01 3.58
C THR A 137 14.02 -0.25 5.09
N LEU A 138 14.31 -1.46 5.55
CA LEU A 138 14.22 -1.76 6.99
C LEU A 138 15.33 -1.01 7.77
N ARG A 139 14.99 -0.51 8.96
CA ARG A 139 15.96 0.08 9.90
C ARG A 139 16.92 -0.97 10.45
N GLU A 140 16.38 -2.15 10.70
CA GLU A 140 17.11 -3.30 11.22
C GLU A 140 17.31 -4.34 10.11
N ALA A 141 18.30 -5.20 10.29
CA ALA A 141 18.48 -6.34 9.41
C ALA A 141 17.26 -7.27 9.45
N LEU A 142 17.07 -8.06 8.40
CA LEU A 142 16.08 -9.14 8.39
C LEU A 142 16.30 -10.07 9.59
N SER A 143 15.21 -10.53 10.19
CA SER A 143 15.24 -11.63 11.16
C SER A 143 15.90 -12.86 10.54
N ALA A 144 16.45 -13.75 11.37
CA ALA A 144 17.15 -14.95 10.88
C ALA A 144 16.30 -15.77 9.89
N ASN A 145 15.01 -15.96 10.17
CA ASN A 145 14.10 -16.69 9.29
C ASN A 145 13.83 -15.95 7.98
N ALA A 146 13.66 -14.62 8.03
CA ALA A 146 13.50 -13.82 6.83
C ALA A 146 14.78 -13.79 5.98
N ALA A 147 15.96 -13.71 6.59
CA ALA A 147 17.25 -13.74 5.90
C ALA A 147 17.51 -15.07 5.15
N VAL A 148 17.08 -16.20 5.73
CA VAL A 148 17.15 -17.50 5.05
C VAL A 148 16.26 -17.53 3.80
N LEU A 149 15.04 -16.99 3.89
CA LEU A 149 14.15 -16.87 2.73
C LEU A 149 14.71 -15.91 1.69
N ASP A 150 15.25 -14.78 2.14
CA ASP A 150 15.85 -13.78 1.26
C ASP A 150 16.99 -14.36 0.41
N LYS A 151 17.86 -15.17 1.03
CA LYS A 151 18.91 -15.89 0.30
C LYS A 151 18.34 -16.78 -0.81
N LYS A 152 17.32 -17.58 -0.50
CA LYS A 152 16.64 -18.43 -1.51
C LYS A 152 16.01 -17.61 -2.64
N ILE A 153 15.35 -16.50 -2.29
CA ILE A 153 14.70 -15.60 -3.25
C ILE A 153 15.72 -15.07 -4.27
N ASN A 154 16.92 -14.72 -3.81
CA ASN A 154 17.98 -14.18 -4.66
C ASN A 154 18.67 -15.26 -5.53
N GLU A 155 18.73 -16.52 -5.06
CA GLU A 155 19.34 -17.64 -5.79
C GLU A 155 18.44 -18.23 -6.90
N LEU A 156 17.11 -18.03 -6.80
CA LEU A 156 16.12 -18.63 -7.69
C LEU A 156 15.54 -17.65 -8.71
N ASN A 157 14.83 -18.19 -9.72
CA ASN A 157 13.93 -17.40 -10.57
C ASN A 157 12.63 -17.08 -9.83
N SER A 158 12.77 -16.22 -8.81
CA SER A 158 11.78 -15.99 -7.77
C SER A 158 10.59 -15.17 -8.24
N VAL A 159 9.40 -15.63 -7.86
CA VAL A 159 8.13 -14.96 -8.13
C VAL A 159 7.36 -14.84 -6.83
N SER A 160 7.10 -13.62 -6.37
CA SER A 160 6.16 -13.46 -5.25
C SER A 160 4.74 -13.67 -5.77
N LEU A 161 3.97 -14.57 -5.17
CA LEU A 161 2.54 -14.71 -5.43
C LEU A 161 1.79 -14.37 -4.15
N HIS A 162 1.02 -13.29 -4.17
CA HIS A 162 0.25 -12.87 -3.01
C HIS A 162 -1.23 -13.19 -3.17
N VAL A 163 -1.80 -13.86 -2.17
CA VAL A 163 -3.24 -14.15 -2.05
C VAL A 163 -3.81 -13.31 -0.92
N ARG A 164 -4.93 -12.61 -1.17
CA ARG A 164 -5.65 -11.84 -0.16
C ARG A 164 -7.07 -12.37 -0.03
N ARG A 165 -7.42 -12.95 1.12
CA ARG A 165 -8.75 -13.51 1.39
C ARG A 165 -9.29 -13.21 2.79
N GLY A 166 -8.44 -12.94 3.78
CA GLY A 166 -8.81 -12.84 5.21
C GLY A 166 -10.03 -11.97 5.51
N ASP A 167 -9.84 -10.66 5.70
CA ASP A 167 -10.93 -9.72 6.02
C ASP A 167 -12.08 -9.74 4.97
N PHE A 168 -11.80 -10.22 3.77
CA PHE A 168 -12.70 -10.22 2.61
C PHE A 168 -13.69 -11.39 2.64
N VAL A 169 -13.33 -12.50 3.27
CA VAL A 169 -14.21 -13.65 3.48
C VAL A 169 -14.97 -13.53 4.80
N SER A 170 -14.37 -12.92 5.82
CA SER A 170 -14.96 -12.82 7.16
C SER A 170 -15.93 -11.63 7.35
N LEU A 171 -15.76 -10.52 6.61
CA LEU A 171 -16.63 -9.34 6.70
C LEU A 171 -17.47 -9.17 5.42
N LYS A 172 -18.80 -9.27 5.54
CA LYS A 172 -19.73 -9.10 4.41
C LYS A 172 -19.54 -7.76 3.68
N SER A 173 -19.21 -6.68 4.40
CA SER A 173 -18.97 -5.35 3.83
C SER A 173 -17.68 -5.29 2.99
N ALA A 174 -16.60 -5.94 3.44
CA ALA A 174 -15.35 -6.01 2.69
C ALA A 174 -15.47 -6.88 1.44
N ASN A 175 -16.21 -8.00 1.54
CA ASN A 175 -16.52 -8.87 0.39
C ASN A 175 -17.27 -8.10 -0.70
N HIS A 176 -18.34 -7.39 -0.31
CA HIS A 176 -19.19 -6.67 -1.25
C HIS A 176 -18.45 -5.55 -1.99
N PHE A 177 -17.45 -4.93 -1.35
CA PHE A 177 -16.71 -3.81 -1.95
C PHE A 177 -15.50 -4.27 -2.76
N HIS A 178 -14.63 -5.11 -2.19
CA HIS A 178 -13.37 -5.47 -2.84
C HIS A 178 -13.42 -6.79 -3.63
N GLY A 179 -14.18 -7.79 -3.16
CA GLY A 179 -14.23 -9.12 -3.76
C GLY A 179 -12.91 -9.89 -3.64
N TYR A 180 -12.92 -11.20 -3.87
CA TYR A 180 -11.70 -12.03 -3.86
C TYR A 180 -11.38 -12.55 -5.25
N LEU A 181 -10.09 -12.80 -5.49
CA LEU A 181 -9.63 -13.42 -6.73
C LEU A 181 -9.79 -14.94 -6.64
N GLU A 182 -10.38 -15.53 -7.67
CA GLU A 182 -10.57 -16.97 -7.78
C GLU A 182 -9.28 -17.67 -8.22
N VAL A 183 -9.25 -19.01 -8.08
CA VAL A 183 -8.09 -19.82 -8.46
C VAL A 183 -7.67 -19.63 -9.92
N ASP A 184 -8.63 -19.37 -10.80
CA ASP A 184 -8.37 -19.21 -12.24
C ASP A 184 -7.59 -17.94 -12.59
N TYR A 185 -7.70 -16.87 -11.78
CA TYR A 185 -6.80 -15.71 -11.88
C TYR A 185 -5.35 -16.13 -11.67
N TYR A 186 -5.07 -16.91 -10.63
CA TYR A 186 -3.72 -17.34 -10.30
C TYR A 186 -3.17 -18.31 -11.36
N LYS A 187 -3.99 -19.24 -11.86
CA LYS A 187 -3.59 -20.09 -13.00
C LYS A 187 -3.18 -19.25 -14.21
N ALA A 188 -4.02 -18.31 -14.62
CA ALA A 188 -3.71 -17.44 -15.76
C ALA A 188 -2.46 -16.58 -15.54
N ALA A 189 -2.27 -16.05 -14.33
CA ALA A 189 -1.07 -15.27 -13.96
C ALA A 189 0.21 -16.12 -14.02
N ILE A 190 0.16 -17.34 -13.49
CA ILE A 190 1.30 -18.26 -13.47
C ILE A 190 1.70 -18.64 -14.90
N GLU A 191 0.74 -18.92 -15.77
CA GLU A 191 1.03 -19.22 -17.18
C GLU A 191 1.69 -18.03 -17.90
N GLN A 192 1.28 -16.80 -17.63
CA GLN A 192 1.94 -15.61 -18.17
C GLN A 192 3.41 -15.48 -17.72
N ILE A 193 3.73 -15.87 -16.48
CA ILE A 193 5.11 -15.93 -16.00
C ILE A 193 5.88 -17.06 -16.67
N LYS A 194 5.34 -18.29 -16.70
CA LYS A 194 5.99 -19.47 -17.29
C LYS A 194 6.28 -19.30 -18.78
N ASN A 195 5.48 -18.53 -19.50
CA ASN A 195 5.73 -18.20 -20.91
C ASN A 195 6.91 -17.25 -21.13
N LYS A 196 7.40 -16.58 -20.08
CA LYS A 196 8.47 -15.57 -20.15
C LYS A 196 9.74 -15.97 -19.40
N GLU A 197 9.59 -16.70 -18.30
CA GLU A 197 10.68 -17.05 -17.41
C GLU A 197 10.86 -18.57 -17.40
N THR A 198 12.11 -18.99 -17.54
CA THR A 198 12.47 -20.41 -17.43
C THR A 198 12.53 -20.80 -15.96
N ASP A 199 11.88 -21.90 -15.61
CA ASP A 199 11.95 -22.49 -14.27
C ASP A 199 11.58 -21.56 -13.09
N PRO A 200 10.42 -20.87 -13.12
CA PRO A 200 10.03 -19.95 -12.06
C PRO A 200 9.73 -20.69 -10.75
N PHE A 201 10.16 -20.10 -9.63
CA PHE A 201 9.89 -20.58 -8.28
C PHE A 201 8.96 -19.61 -7.53
N PHE A 202 7.82 -20.10 -7.06
CA PHE A 202 6.76 -19.26 -6.50
C PHE A 202 6.83 -19.22 -4.96
N PHE A 203 7.10 -18.04 -4.41
CA PHE A 203 7.00 -17.77 -2.97
C PHE A 203 5.61 -17.22 -2.68
N ILE A 204 4.79 -17.99 -1.95
CA ILE A 204 3.36 -17.71 -1.76
C ILE A 204 3.15 -17.03 -0.41
N PHE A 205 2.68 -15.78 -0.46
CA PHE A 205 2.34 -14.95 0.70
C PHE A 205 0.82 -14.84 0.81
N SER A 206 0.26 -14.97 2.02
CA SER A 206 -1.19 -14.92 2.19
C SER A 206 -1.61 -14.59 3.61
N ASP A 207 -2.79 -13.96 3.75
CA ASP A 207 -3.51 -13.86 5.02
C ASP A 207 -4.48 -15.04 5.28
N ASP A 208 -4.51 -16.01 4.36
CA ASP A 208 -5.27 -17.26 4.41
C ASP A 208 -4.42 -18.39 3.78
N MET A 209 -3.50 -18.93 4.58
CA MET A 209 -2.53 -19.92 4.11
C MET A 209 -3.17 -21.29 3.88
N ASP A 210 -4.19 -21.65 4.67
CA ASP A 210 -4.91 -22.92 4.52
C ASP A 210 -5.64 -22.99 3.18
N TRP A 211 -6.27 -21.89 2.74
CA TRP A 211 -6.85 -21.83 1.41
C TRP A 211 -5.78 -22.00 0.32
N CYS A 212 -4.61 -21.38 0.49
CA CYS A 212 -3.52 -21.48 -0.49
C CYS A 212 -3.03 -22.92 -0.63
N LYS A 213 -2.78 -23.62 0.48
CA LYS A 213 -2.38 -25.02 0.49
C LYS A 213 -3.40 -25.93 -0.21
N LYS A 214 -4.70 -25.66 -0.03
CA LYS A 214 -5.79 -26.43 -0.66
C LYS A 214 -5.98 -26.14 -2.15
N ASN A 215 -5.78 -24.90 -2.59
CA ASN A 215 -6.20 -24.46 -3.93
C ASN A 215 -5.05 -24.21 -4.90
N LEU A 216 -3.81 -24.06 -4.41
CA LEU A 216 -2.62 -23.79 -5.21
C LEU A 216 -1.69 -25.00 -5.32
N ASP A 217 -2.23 -26.21 -5.11
CA ASP A 217 -1.41 -27.43 -5.16
C ASP A 217 -0.86 -27.72 -6.58
N PHE A 218 -1.56 -27.25 -7.61
CA PHE A 218 -1.16 -27.36 -9.02
C PHE A 218 0.15 -26.62 -9.39
N ILE A 219 0.76 -25.89 -8.46
CA ILE A 219 2.05 -25.22 -8.66
C ILE A 219 3.16 -26.15 -8.17
N ASP A 220 3.99 -26.66 -9.07
CA ASP A 220 5.03 -27.63 -8.71
C ASP A 220 6.14 -27.02 -7.84
N LYS A 221 6.73 -25.90 -8.31
CA LYS A 221 7.84 -25.20 -7.64
C LYS A 221 7.33 -24.06 -6.77
N LYS A 222 6.99 -24.37 -5.52
CA LYS A 222 6.42 -23.41 -4.57
C LYS A 222 7.01 -23.52 -3.17
N GLU A 223 7.02 -22.40 -2.44
CA GLU A 223 7.22 -22.36 -0.98
C GLU A 223 6.14 -21.46 -0.35
N PHE A 224 5.43 -21.97 0.66
CA PHE A 224 4.42 -21.22 1.41
C PHE A 224 5.09 -20.42 2.53
N ILE A 225 4.88 -19.10 2.55
CA ILE A 225 5.48 -18.20 3.53
C ILE A 225 4.56 -18.02 4.73
N GLU A 226 4.75 -18.89 5.73
CA GLU A 226 4.09 -18.81 7.04
C GLU A 226 4.81 -17.81 7.95
N GLY A 227 4.79 -16.53 7.56
CA GLY A 227 5.65 -15.52 8.17
C GLY A 227 5.32 -15.29 9.64
N LYS A 228 4.04 -15.16 9.98
CA LYS A 228 3.59 -14.95 11.37
C LYS A 228 4.03 -16.09 12.30
N GLU A 229 3.88 -17.34 11.86
CA GLU A 229 4.27 -18.54 12.61
C GLU A 229 5.79 -18.62 12.78
N LYS A 230 6.54 -18.08 11.80
CA LYS A 230 8.01 -18.07 11.79
C LYS A 230 8.61 -16.77 12.34
N GLY A 231 7.82 -15.90 12.96
CA GLY A 231 8.30 -14.64 13.54
C GLY A 231 8.79 -13.61 12.51
N ILE A 232 8.40 -13.75 11.24
CA ILE A 232 8.64 -12.79 10.18
C ILE A 232 7.53 -11.74 10.24
N SER A 233 7.91 -10.47 10.34
CA SER A 233 6.95 -9.38 10.39
C SER A 233 6.40 -9.00 9.02
N THR A 234 5.23 -8.35 9.00
CA THR A 234 4.57 -7.87 7.77
C THR A 234 5.47 -6.94 6.94
N GLN A 235 6.33 -6.14 7.58
CA GLN A 235 7.31 -5.32 6.89
C GLN A 235 8.42 -6.15 6.22
N GLU A 236 8.87 -7.22 6.87
CA GLU A 236 9.84 -8.13 6.26
C GLU A 236 9.23 -8.90 5.10
N GLU A 237 7.99 -9.39 5.20
CA GLU A 237 7.28 -10.00 4.07
C GLU A 237 7.19 -9.06 2.87
N LEU A 238 6.86 -7.78 3.10
CA LEU A 238 6.81 -6.77 2.04
C LEU A 238 8.16 -6.63 1.33
N ILE A 239 9.26 -6.62 2.10
CA ILE A 239 10.62 -6.52 1.58
C ILE A 239 11.01 -7.79 0.81
N LEU A 240 10.71 -8.98 1.34
CA LEU A 240 10.93 -10.25 0.65
C LEU A 240 10.19 -10.31 -0.70
N MET A 241 8.94 -9.83 -0.75
CA MET A 241 8.19 -9.72 -2.01
C MET A 241 8.89 -8.78 -3.01
N SER A 242 9.49 -7.69 -2.52
CA SER A 242 10.22 -6.74 -3.37
C SER A 242 11.56 -7.27 -3.88
N HIS A 243 12.15 -8.26 -3.20
CA HIS A 243 13.40 -8.89 -3.62
C HIS A 243 13.19 -9.99 -4.68
N CYS A 244 11.96 -10.47 -4.88
CA CYS A 244 11.66 -11.42 -5.95
C CYS A 244 11.91 -10.83 -7.35
N LYS A 245 12.23 -11.65 -8.35
CA LYS A 245 12.41 -11.17 -9.74
C LYS A 245 11.08 -10.74 -10.38
N HIS A 246 9.98 -11.43 -10.08
CA HIS A 246 8.65 -11.13 -10.62
C HIS A 246 7.58 -11.11 -9.52
N ASN A 247 6.43 -10.51 -9.81
CA ASN A 247 5.34 -10.40 -8.84
C ASN A 247 3.98 -10.72 -9.47
N ILE A 248 3.21 -11.59 -8.83
CA ILE A 248 1.78 -11.78 -9.04
C ILE A 248 1.08 -11.22 -7.82
N ILE A 249 0.33 -10.12 -8.00
CA ILE A 249 -0.30 -9.40 -6.89
C ILE A 249 -1.79 -9.73 -6.78
N ALA A 250 -2.37 -9.52 -5.60
CA ALA A 250 -3.82 -9.49 -5.42
C ALA A 250 -4.36 -8.05 -5.58
N ASN A 251 -5.68 -7.88 -5.44
CA ASN A 251 -6.35 -6.58 -5.25
C ASN A 251 -6.06 -6.02 -3.84
N SER A 252 -4.77 -5.88 -3.52
CA SER A 252 -4.25 -5.50 -2.22
C SER A 252 -3.15 -4.45 -2.37
N SER A 253 -3.28 -3.34 -1.64
CA SER A 253 -2.25 -2.31 -1.58
C SER A 253 -0.94 -2.84 -1.00
N PHE A 254 -0.97 -3.87 -0.16
CA PHE A 254 0.24 -4.52 0.36
C PHE A 254 1.06 -5.16 -0.76
N SER A 255 0.45 -6.02 -1.57
CA SER A 255 1.15 -6.65 -2.70
C SER A 255 1.50 -5.68 -3.82
N TRP A 256 0.71 -4.61 -3.99
CA TRP A 256 1.05 -3.51 -4.88
C TRP A 256 2.40 -2.88 -4.49
N TRP A 257 2.61 -2.59 -3.21
CA TRP A 257 3.88 -2.04 -2.73
C TRP A 257 5.04 -3.02 -2.87
N GLY A 258 4.83 -4.31 -2.60
CA GLY A 258 5.86 -5.33 -2.85
C GLY A 258 6.36 -5.30 -4.30
N ALA A 259 5.44 -5.19 -5.27
CA ALA A 259 5.80 -5.11 -6.68
C ALA A 259 6.38 -3.76 -7.12
N TRP A 260 5.92 -2.64 -6.53
CA TRP A 260 6.43 -1.31 -6.88
C TRP A 260 7.85 -1.05 -6.36
N LEU A 261 8.15 -1.56 -5.15
CA LEU A 261 9.47 -1.52 -4.53
C LEU A 261 10.48 -2.43 -5.23
N ASN A 262 10.01 -3.47 -5.94
CA ASN A 262 10.87 -4.37 -6.69
C ASN A 262 11.74 -3.58 -7.69
N GLN A 263 13.06 -3.78 -7.65
CA GLN A 263 14.03 -3.07 -8.47
C GLN A 263 14.61 -3.93 -9.61
N TYR A 264 14.19 -5.19 -9.73
CA TYR A 264 14.61 -6.05 -10.83
C TYR A 264 14.16 -5.44 -12.18
N GLN A 265 15.12 -5.17 -13.06
CA GLN A 265 14.89 -4.39 -14.29
C GLN A 265 13.96 -5.12 -15.27
N MET A 266 14.07 -6.45 -15.34
CA MET A 266 13.29 -7.30 -16.23
C MET A 266 12.03 -7.87 -15.57
N LYS A 267 11.59 -7.26 -14.46
CA LYS A 267 10.43 -7.76 -13.71
C LYS A 267 9.18 -7.80 -14.57
N THR A 268 8.38 -8.83 -14.34
CA THR A 268 7.02 -8.92 -14.84
C THR A 268 6.11 -8.82 -13.64
N VAL A 269 5.20 -7.86 -13.67
CA VAL A 269 4.18 -7.69 -12.62
C VAL A 269 2.82 -7.98 -13.23
N ILE A 270 2.11 -8.93 -12.63
CA ILE A 270 0.75 -9.30 -13.01
C ILE A 270 -0.20 -8.85 -11.91
N ALA A 271 -1.21 -8.10 -12.31
CA ALA A 271 -2.23 -7.53 -11.44
C ALA A 271 -3.63 -7.92 -11.91
N PRO A 272 -4.62 -7.93 -11.00
CA PRO A 272 -6.00 -8.19 -11.39
C PRO A 272 -6.55 -7.03 -12.21
N LYS A 273 -7.25 -7.36 -13.30
CA LYS A 273 -7.96 -6.38 -14.13
C LYS A 273 -9.08 -5.69 -13.35
N ASN A 274 -9.76 -6.43 -12.48
CA ASN A 274 -10.81 -5.90 -11.61
C ASN A 274 -10.27 -5.78 -10.18
N TRP A 275 -10.12 -4.54 -9.71
CA TRP A 275 -9.62 -4.29 -8.34
C TRP A 275 -10.74 -4.26 -7.30
N PHE A 276 -11.94 -3.86 -7.71
CA PHE A 276 -13.16 -3.80 -6.88
C PHE A 276 -14.29 -4.59 -7.54
N VAL A 277 -15.30 -4.98 -6.75
CA VAL A 277 -16.51 -5.64 -7.26
C VAL A 277 -17.31 -4.68 -8.13
N ASP A 278 -17.45 -3.43 -7.70
CA ASP A 278 -18.12 -2.40 -8.49
C ASP A 278 -17.21 -1.90 -9.61
N LYS A 279 -17.49 -2.37 -10.83
CA LYS A 279 -16.78 -1.99 -12.05
C LYS A 279 -16.95 -0.52 -12.45
N LYS A 280 -17.86 0.23 -11.80
CA LYS A 280 -18.00 1.68 -12.00
C LYS A 280 -16.89 2.47 -11.31
N ILE A 281 -16.21 1.88 -10.33
CA ILE A 281 -15.08 2.52 -9.66
C ILE A 281 -13.91 2.59 -10.65
N ASN A 282 -13.54 3.80 -11.04
CA ASN A 282 -12.44 4.03 -11.94
C ASN A 282 -11.10 3.83 -11.21
N THR A 283 -10.33 2.82 -11.64
CA THR A 283 -9.02 2.44 -11.08
C THR A 283 -7.89 2.59 -12.11
N ASN A 284 -8.11 3.39 -13.16
CA ASN A 284 -7.17 3.50 -14.28
C ASN A 284 -5.76 3.94 -13.85
N ASP A 285 -5.67 4.77 -12.81
CA ASP A 285 -4.39 5.27 -12.29
C ASP A 285 -3.85 4.46 -11.09
N LEU A 286 -4.58 3.44 -10.63
CA LEU A 286 -4.19 2.62 -9.49
C LEU A 286 -3.11 1.61 -9.87
N ILE A 287 -3.26 0.97 -11.03
CA ILE A 287 -2.28 0.01 -11.55
C ILE A 287 -1.33 0.73 -12.50
N PRO A 288 -0.01 0.72 -12.23
CA PRO A 288 1.00 1.24 -13.16
C PRO A 288 0.81 0.70 -14.57
N ASN A 289 0.96 1.59 -15.57
CA ASN A 289 0.66 1.27 -16.97
C ASN A 289 1.54 0.16 -17.55
N ASN A 290 2.72 -0.06 -16.98
CA ASN A 290 3.66 -1.10 -17.38
C ASN A 290 3.36 -2.47 -16.76
N TRP A 291 2.34 -2.60 -15.92
CA TRP A 291 1.93 -3.89 -15.34
C TRP A 291 0.89 -4.58 -16.21
N ILE A 292 0.94 -5.91 -16.26
CA ILE A 292 0.02 -6.74 -17.02
C ILE A 292 -1.25 -6.93 -16.20
N LYS A 293 -2.40 -6.57 -16.77
CA LYS A 293 -3.72 -6.72 -16.13
C LYS A 293 -4.46 -7.90 -16.74
N ILE A 294 -4.86 -8.86 -15.91
CA ILE A 294 -5.67 -10.02 -16.32
C ILE A 294 -6.93 -10.19 -15.48
#